data_AF-A0A3D5KPT7-F1
#
_entry.id   AF-A0A3D5KPT7-F1
#
_cell.length_a   1.000
_cell.length_b   1.000
_cell.length_c   1.000
_cell.angle_alpha   90.00
_cell.angle_beta   90.00
_cell.angle_gamma   90.00
#
_symmetry.space_group_name_H-M   'P 1'
#
loop_
_entity.id
_entity.type
_entity.pdbx_description
1 polymer ?
#
loop_
_entity_poly.entity_id
_entity_poly.type
_entity_poly.pdbx_seq_one_letter_code
_entity_poly.pdbx_strand_id
1 'polypeptide(L)'
;SWTQRKTGRKVTHLIFEFSEKKAQKAKPKKENSKDKNTADLFHGLTEKQIELFSSKLAHDSEFGSRYAKVGEDMNAFSQRISRELQDIEKQRLYLPYLKKLGFKNSA
;
A
#
# COMPACT_ATOMS: atom_id res chain seq x y z
N SER A 1 -5.26 19.62 22.19
CA SER A 1 -5.72 20.24 23.45
C SER A 1 -7.13 20.72 23.28
N TRP A 2 -7.87 20.92 24.37
CA TRP A 2 -9.15 21.62 24.31
C TRP A 2 -9.26 22.62 25.46
N THR A 3 -9.79 23.80 25.16
CA THR A 3 -9.99 24.85 26.15
C THR A 3 -11.39 25.45 26.02
N GLN A 4 -11.91 25.90 27.15
CA GLN A 4 -13.24 26.47 27.26
C GLN A 4 -13.13 27.93 27.69
N ARG A 5 -13.75 28.83 26.93
CA ARG A 5 -13.92 30.24 27.32
C ARG A 5 -15.32 30.49 27.86
N LYS A 6 -15.37 31.22 28.98
CA LYS A 6 -16.60 31.62 29.67
C LYS A 6 -16.69 33.15 29.70
N THR A 7 -17.91 33.67 29.74
CA THR A 7 -18.21 35.08 30.02
C THR A 7 -19.19 35.11 31.19
N GLY A 8 -18.71 35.53 32.36
CA GLY A 8 -19.45 35.36 33.62
C GLY A 8 -19.69 33.88 33.94
N ARG A 9 -20.92 33.54 34.33
CA ARG A 9 -21.33 32.15 34.67
C ARG A 9 -21.68 31.30 33.44
N LYS A 10 -21.69 31.88 32.23
CA LYS A 10 -22.06 31.19 31.00
C LYS A 10 -20.82 30.81 30.19
N VAL A 11 -20.84 29.60 29.65
CA VAL A 11 -19.85 29.11 28.70
C VAL A 11 -20.19 29.68 27.33
N THR A 12 -19.24 30.34 26.67
CA THR A 12 -19.49 30.97 25.38
C THR A 12 -18.77 30.27 24.23
N HIS A 13 -17.55 29.77 24.46
CA HIS A 13 -16.77 29.14 23.39
C HIS A 13 -16.06 27.87 23.87
N LEU A 14 -15.99 26.89 22.97
CA LEU A 14 -15.24 25.65 23.12
C LEU A 14 -14.23 25.58 21.98
N ILE A 15 -12.93 25.65 22.31
CA ILE A 15 -11.86 25.72 21.33
C ILE A 15 -11.12 24.40 21.32
N PHE A 16 -11.20 23.70 20.20
CA PHE A 16 -10.48 22.45 19.95
C PHE A 16 -9.21 22.75 19.16
N GLU A 17 -8.09 22.25 19.65
CA GLU A 17 -6.80 22.38 19.00
C GLU A 17 -6.25 20.98 18.73
N PHE A 18 -6.10 20.66 17.45
CA PHE A 18 -5.56 19.39 16.98
C PHE A 18 -4.16 19.64 16.45
N SER A 19 -3.15 19.07 17.11
CA SER A 19 -1.81 18.97 16.53
C SER A 19 -1.70 17.62 15.83
N GLU A 20 -1.47 17.64 14.52
CA GLU A 20 -1.07 16.44 13.82
C GLU A 20 0.28 15.98 14.37
N LYS A 21 0.32 14.78 14.93
CA LYS A 21 1.59 14.15 15.25
C LYS A 21 2.29 13.96 13.91
N LYS A 22 3.41 14.66 13.68
CA LYS A 22 4.34 14.34 12.59
C LYS A 22 4.48 12.83 12.56
N ALA A 23 4.19 12.21 11.42
CA ALA A 23 4.24 10.77 11.25
C ALA A 23 5.52 10.27 11.92
N GLN A 24 5.37 9.59 13.06
CA GLN A 24 6.50 8.92 13.69
C GLN A 24 6.97 7.97 12.60
N LYS A 25 8.15 8.24 12.03
CA LYS A 25 8.82 7.30 11.13
C LYS A 25 8.70 5.95 11.82
N ALA A 26 7.90 5.08 11.23
CA ALA A 26 7.54 3.81 11.83
C ALA A 26 8.83 3.17 12.36
N LYS A 27 8.82 2.75 13.62
CA LYS A 27 9.88 1.93 14.19
C LYS A 27 10.24 0.87 13.15
N PRO A 28 11.53 0.65 12.83
CA PRO A 28 11.88 -0.31 11.80
C PRO A 28 11.40 -1.67 12.27
N LYS A 29 10.35 -2.21 11.62
CA LYS A 29 10.15 -3.65 11.60
C LYS A 29 11.44 -4.20 11.01
N LYS A 30 12.11 -5.06 11.79
CA LYS A 30 13.21 -5.88 11.30
C LYS A 30 12.66 -6.69 10.13
N GLU A 31 12.97 -6.27 8.92
CA GLU A 31 12.94 -7.13 7.77
C GLU A 31 13.99 -6.65 6.79
N ASN A 32 14.63 -7.63 6.17
CA ASN A 32 15.96 -7.55 5.62
C ASN A 32 16.16 -6.36 4.68
N SER A 33 17.30 -5.71 4.87
CA SER A 33 17.92 -4.77 3.94
C SER A 33 17.81 -5.23 2.48
N LYS A 34 16.90 -4.65 1.73
CA LYS A 34 17.02 -4.50 0.27
C LYS A 34 16.67 -3.07 -0.10
N ASP A 35 17.74 -2.32 -0.31
CA ASP A 35 17.91 -1.19 -1.23
C ASP A 35 16.75 -0.20 -1.40
N LYS A 36 16.77 0.84 -0.55
CA LYS A 36 15.91 2.03 -0.61
C LYS A 36 16.18 2.96 -1.82
N ASN A 37 16.91 2.51 -2.83
CA ASN A 37 17.45 3.38 -3.91
C ASN A 37 16.85 3.13 -5.31
N THR A 38 15.73 2.42 -5.42
CA THR A 38 15.01 2.27 -6.70
C THR A 38 13.68 3.04 -6.74
N ALA A 39 13.38 3.82 -5.70
CA ALA A 39 12.11 4.53 -5.56
C ALA A 39 11.92 5.69 -6.57
N ASP A 40 13.01 6.23 -7.12
CA ASP A 40 12.95 7.47 -7.92
C ASP A 40 13.16 7.27 -9.44
N LEU A 41 13.29 6.03 -9.94
CA LEU A 41 13.59 5.79 -11.37
C LEU A 41 12.43 5.25 -12.22
N PHE A 42 11.31 4.83 -11.62
CA PHE A 42 10.22 4.21 -12.39
C PHE A 42 8.85 4.73 -11.97
N HIS A 43 8.08 5.19 -12.96
CA HIS A 43 6.65 5.48 -12.86
C HIS A 43 5.84 4.17 -12.65
N GLY A 44 5.99 3.51 -11.49
CA GLY A 44 5.41 2.19 -11.19
C GLY A 44 5.13 1.93 -9.71
N LEU A 45 4.70 0.70 -9.40
CA LEU A 45 4.36 0.24 -8.04
C LEU A 45 5.58 0.31 -7.10
N THR A 46 5.42 0.92 -5.93
CA THR A 46 6.42 0.83 -4.84
C THR A 46 6.53 -0.60 -4.31
N GLU A 47 7.67 -0.99 -3.72
CA GLU A 47 7.89 -2.35 -3.19
C GLU A 47 6.77 -2.82 -2.24
N LYS A 48 6.29 -1.94 -1.35
CA LYS A 48 5.16 -2.24 -0.46
C LYS A 48 3.85 -2.46 -1.22
N GLN A 49 3.64 -1.71 -2.29
CA GLN A 49 2.48 -1.92 -3.15
C GLN A 49 2.62 -3.23 -3.94
N ILE A 50 3.83 -3.57 -4.41
CA ILE A 50 4.10 -4.85 -5.07
C ILE A 50 3.73 -6.01 -4.15
N GLU A 51 4.19 -6.01 -2.89
CA GLU A 51 3.86 -7.06 -1.92
C GLU A 51 2.35 -7.13 -1.63
N LEU A 52 1.71 -5.97 -1.44
CA LEU A 52 0.27 -5.91 -1.20
C LEU A 52 -0.54 -6.46 -2.39
N PHE A 53 -0.19 -6.02 -3.60
CA PHE A 53 -0.93 -6.40 -4.80
C PHE A 53 -0.58 -7.80 -5.29
N SER A 54 0.63 -8.32 -5.06
CA SER A 54 0.97 -9.71 -5.39
C SER A 54 0.12 -10.68 -4.59
N SER A 55 -0.05 -10.42 -3.28
CA SER A 55 -0.92 -11.21 -2.43
C SER A 55 -2.37 -11.12 -2.86
N LYS A 56 -2.87 -9.90 -3.16
CA LYS A 56 -4.25 -9.73 -3.64
C LYS A 56 -4.51 -10.40 -4.98
N LEU A 57 -3.57 -10.30 -5.93
CA LEU A 57 -3.68 -10.96 -7.24
C LEU A 57 -3.64 -12.48 -7.10
N ALA A 58 -2.82 -13.01 -6.21
CA ALA A 58 -2.75 -14.46 -5.98
C ALA A 58 -4.08 -15.04 -5.48
N HIS A 59 -4.86 -14.26 -4.71
CA HIS A 59 -6.17 -14.65 -4.20
C HIS A 59 -7.34 -14.27 -5.11
N ASP A 60 -7.11 -13.52 -6.20
CA ASP A 60 -8.14 -13.21 -7.19
C ASP A 60 -8.33 -14.44 -8.10
N SER A 61 -9.56 -14.98 -8.13
CA SER A 61 -9.84 -16.22 -8.86
C SER A 61 -9.70 -16.07 -10.37
N GLU A 62 -9.99 -14.89 -10.92
CA GLU A 62 -9.87 -14.61 -12.36
C GLU A 62 -8.40 -14.55 -12.78
N PHE A 63 -7.56 -13.92 -11.96
CA PHE A 63 -6.12 -13.86 -12.14
C PHE A 63 -5.47 -15.23 -11.93
N GLY A 64 -5.78 -15.89 -10.82
CA GLY A 64 -5.29 -17.23 -10.49
C GLY A 64 -5.62 -18.25 -11.58
N SER A 65 -6.83 -18.24 -12.13
CA SER A 65 -7.22 -19.15 -13.22
C SER A 65 -6.38 -19.00 -14.49
N ARG A 66 -5.75 -17.84 -14.73
CA ARG A 66 -4.95 -17.58 -15.94
C ARG A 66 -3.45 -17.72 -15.70
N TYR A 67 -2.99 -17.34 -14.51
CA TYR A 67 -1.56 -17.19 -14.23
C TYR A 67 -1.02 -18.17 -13.20
N ALA A 68 -1.87 -18.87 -12.44
CA ALA A 68 -1.41 -19.90 -11.51
C ALA A 68 -0.98 -21.15 -12.27
N LYS A 69 0.09 -21.81 -11.79
CA LYS A 69 0.51 -23.10 -12.32
C LYS A 69 -0.23 -24.24 -11.63
N VAL A 70 -0.43 -25.36 -12.34
CA VAL A 70 -1.07 -26.55 -11.78
C VAL A 70 -0.27 -27.04 -10.58
N GLY A 71 -0.92 -27.16 -9.42
CA GLY A 71 -0.29 -27.61 -8.18
C GLY A 71 0.62 -26.58 -7.49
N GLU A 72 0.59 -25.30 -7.89
CA GLU A 72 1.34 -24.24 -7.24
C GLU A 72 0.71 -23.85 -5.90
N ASP A 73 1.52 -23.81 -4.84
CA ASP A 73 1.09 -23.29 -3.54
C ASP A 73 0.76 -21.80 -3.62
N MET A 74 -0.24 -21.34 -2.88
CA MET A 74 -0.68 -19.94 -2.92
C MET A 74 0.41 -18.96 -2.47
N ASN A 75 1.24 -19.33 -1.49
CA ASN A 75 2.36 -18.48 -1.07
C ASN A 75 3.45 -18.42 -2.14
N ALA A 76 3.73 -19.54 -2.79
CA ALA A 76 4.68 -19.60 -3.89
C ALA A 76 4.19 -18.77 -5.09
N PHE A 77 2.89 -18.84 -5.40
CA PHE A 77 2.27 -18.03 -6.43
C PHE A 77 2.39 -16.54 -6.13
N SER A 78 2.03 -16.10 -4.92
CA SER A 78 2.17 -14.70 -4.48
C SER A 78 3.61 -14.19 -4.59
N GLN A 79 4.60 -14.98 -4.15
CA GLN A 79 6.01 -14.61 -4.25
C GLN A 79 6.48 -14.48 -5.70
N ARG A 80 6.00 -15.37 -6.59
CA ARG A 80 6.30 -15.27 -8.02
C ARG A 80 5.70 -14.02 -8.64
N ILE A 81 4.44 -13.71 -8.34
CA ILE A 81 3.79 -12.48 -8.82
C ILE A 81 4.50 -11.24 -8.29
N SER A 82 4.97 -11.26 -7.04
CA SER A 82 5.77 -10.15 -6.48
C SER A 82 7.03 -9.88 -7.31
N ARG A 83 7.76 -10.94 -7.71
CA ARG A 83 8.93 -10.82 -8.59
C ARG A 83 8.56 -10.35 -9.99
N GLU A 84 7.46 -10.86 -10.56
CA GLU A 84 6.98 -10.43 -11.88
C GLU A 84 6.57 -8.96 -11.88
N LEU A 85 5.91 -8.49 -10.82
CA LEU A 85 5.53 -7.08 -10.65
C LEU A 85 6.73 -6.12 -10.48
N GLN A 86 7.96 -6.60 -10.34
CA GLN A 86 9.15 -5.75 -10.40
C GLN A 86 9.47 -5.30 -11.84
N ASP A 87 8.99 -6.04 -12.84
CA ASP A 87 9.16 -5.72 -14.26
C ASP A 87 8.02 -4.82 -14.75
N ILE A 88 8.36 -3.70 -15.39
CA ILE A 88 7.41 -2.72 -15.92
C ILE A 88 6.49 -3.34 -16.97
N GLU A 89 7.00 -4.25 -17.80
CA GLU A 89 6.20 -4.89 -18.85
C GLU A 89 5.14 -5.81 -18.23
N LYS A 90 5.48 -6.51 -17.14
CA LYS A 90 4.53 -7.31 -16.36
C LYS A 90 3.55 -6.45 -15.60
N GLN A 91 3.98 -5.32 -15.03
CA GLN A 91 3.06 -4.34 -14.43
C GLN A 91 2.01 -3.87 -15.45
N ARG A 92 2.43 -3.61 -16.70
CA ARG A 92 1.51 -3.24 -17.78
C ARG A 92 0.52 -4.34 -18.13
N LEU A 93 0.97 -5.60 -18.15
CA LEU A 93 0.10 -6.75 -18.37
C LEU A 93 -0.93 -6.92 -17.24
N TYR A 94 -0.54 -6.66 -15.99
CA TYR A 94 -1.41 -6.84 -14.81
C TYR A 94 -2.24 -5.62 -14.44
N LEU A 95 -2.00 -4.46 -15.07
CA LEU A 95 -2.77 -3.22 -14.88
C LEU A 95 -4.29 -3.39 -14.80
N PRO A 96 -4.98 -4.15 -15.70
CA PRO A 96 -6.43 -4.30 -15.60
C PRO A 96 -6.85 -4.97 -14.28
N TYR A 97 -6.13 -5.99 -13.84
CA TYR A 97 -6.39 -6.68 -12.57
C TYR A 97 -6.03 -5.80 -11.37
N LEU A 98 -4.92 -5.07 -11.44
CA LEU A 98 -4.53 -4.11 -10.42
C LEU A 98 -5.58 -3.01 -10.22
N LYS A 99 -6.11 -2.45 -11.32
CA LYS A 99 -7.19 -1.45 -11.27
C LYS A 99 -8.46 -2.01 -10.63
N LYS A 100 -8.85 -3.25 -10.99
CA LYS A 100 -9.98 -3.95 -10.37
C LYS A 100 -9.80 -4.10 -8.85
N LEU A 101 -8.56 -4.33 -8.40
CA LEU A 101 -8.19 -4.44 -6.98
C LEU A 101 -8.00 -3.08 -6.27
N GLY A 102 -8.31 -1.97 -6.94
CA GLY A 102 -8.26 -0.62 -6.38
C GLY A 102 -6.90 0.05 -6.48
N PHE A 103 -6.01 -0.41 -7.36
CA PHE A 103 -4.80 0.33 -7.69
C PHE A 103 -5.17 1.64 -8.38
N LYS A 104 -4.93 2.76 -7.69
CA LYS A 104 -5.06 4.10 -8.23
C LYS A 104 -3.66 4.58 -8.56
N ASN A 105 -3.38 4.77 -9.85
CA ASN A 105 -2.20 5.50 -10.25
C ASN A 105 -2.41 6.95 -9.80
N SER A 106 -1.67 7.43 -8.81
CA SER A 106 -1.61 8.86 -8.51
C SER A 106 -0.82 9.51 -9.63
N ALA A 107 -1.51 9.76 -10.74
CA ALA A 107 -1.03 10.63 -11.81
C ALA A 107 -1.10 12.09 -11.35
#